data_AF-A0A8B8Q5J2-F1
#
_entry.id   AF-A0A8B8Q5J2-F1
#
_cell.length_a   1.000
_cell.length_b   1.000
_cell.length_c   1.000
_cell.angle_alpha   90.00
_cell.angle_beta   90.00
_cell.angle_gamma   90.00
#
_symmetry.space_group_name_H-M   'P 1'
#
loop_
_entity.id
_entity.type
_entity.pdbx_description
1 polymer ?
#
loop_
_entity_poly.entity_id
_entity_poly.type
_entity_poly.pdbx_seq_one_letter_code
_entity_poly.pdbx_strand_id
1 'polypeptide(L)'
;MTSYLWRKYADYLYTKWEKNILWTMVDPYRRPKSFKPLVTIYIAAFYTGVIGAAVTEQLYKEKYWEDHPGQEVPLMMPKFYKGPWRVYRGEAIRSEK
;
A
#
# COMPACT_ATOMS: atom_id res chain seq x y z
N MET A 1 -23.60 39.29 -30.14
CA MET A 1 -22.40 38.72 -29.48
C MET A 1 -22.72 37.47 -28.63
N THR A 2 -23.77 37.48 -27.82
CA THR A 2 -24.19 36.32 -26.98
C THR A 2 -24.44 35.04 -27.77
N SER A 3 -25.08 35.11 -28.94
CA SER A 3 -25.31 33.94 -29.82
C SER A 3 -24.02 33.30 -30.35
N TYR A 4 -22.98 34.10 -30.66
CA TYR A 4 -21.71 33.59 -31.16
C TYR A 4 -20.93 32.83 -30.06
N LEU A 5 -20.90 33.40 -28.84
CA LEU A 5 -20.30 32.73 -27.68
C LEU A 5 -21.02 31.43 -27.34
N TRP A 6 -22.35 31.40 -27.43
CA TRP A 6 -23.15 30.20 -27.20
C TRP A 6 -22.96 29.13 -28.26
N ARG A 7 -22.86 29.50 -29.53
CA ARG A 7 -22.47 28.56 -30.59
C ARG A 7 -21.09 27.97 -30.33
N LYS A 8 -20.09 28.82 -30.05
CA LYS A 8 -18.72 28.36 -29.77
C LYS A 8 -18.65 27.42 -28.56
N TYR A 9 -19.44 27.69 -27.52
CA TYR A 9 -19.51 26.83 -26.33
C TYR A 9 -20.19 25.48 -26.63
N ALA A 10 -21.30 25.50 -27.37
CA ALA A 10 -21.99 24.29 -27.80
C ALA A 10 -21.08 23.42 -28.70
N ASP A 11 -20.37 24.02 -29.65
CA ASP A 11 -19.42 23.33 -30.53
C ASP A 11 -18.25 22.72 -29.73
N TYR A 12 -17.76 23.43 -28.71
CA TYR A 12 -16.72 22.92 -27.81
C TYR A 12 -17.21 21.72 -27.00
N LEU A 13 -18.41 21.79 -26.42
CA LEU A 13 -18.99 20.68 -25.67
C LEU A 13 -19.22 19.46 -26.58
N TYR A 14 -19.77 19.69 -27.78
CA TYR A 14 -20.03 18.65 -28.76
C TYR A 14 -18.76 17.94 -29.20
N THR A 15 -17.73 18.69 -29.61
CA THR A 15 -16.43 18.11 -29.99
C THR A 15 -15.70 17.42 -28.83
N LYS A 16 -15.86 17.90 -27.60
CA LYS A 16 -15.32 17.23 -26.41
C LYS A 16 -16.04 15.89 -26.15
N TRP A 17 -17.36 15.85 -26.35
CA TRP A 17 -18.17 14.64 -26.19
C TRP A 17 -17.87 13.59 -27.27
N GLU A 18 -17.81 13.98 -28.54
CA GLU A 18 -17.41 13.10 -29.65
C GLU A 18 -16.02 12.48 -29.42
N LYS A 19 -15.05 13.28 -29.00
CA LYS A 19 -13.71 12.78 -28.66
C LYS A 19 -13.78 11.73 -27.56
N ASN A 20 -14.56 11.97 -26.50
CA ASN A 20 -14.72 11.00 -25.42
C ASN A 20 -15.37 9.70 -25.90
N ILE A 21 -16.37 9.75 -26.79
CA ILE A 21 -16.99 8.54 -27.35
C ILE A 21 -16.01 7.75 -28.21
N LEU A 22 -15.23 8.42 -29.05
CA LEU A 22 -14.21 7.75 -29.84
C LEU A 22 -13.19 7.06 -28.93
N TRP A 23 -12.79 7.71 -27.84
CA TRP A 23 -11.91 7.09 -26.84
C TRP A 23 -12.54 5.89 -26.14
N THR A 24 -13.82 5.94 -25.77
CA THR A 24 -14.50 4.81 -25.11
C THR A 24 -14.76 3.65 -26.06
N MET A 25 -15.00 3.91 -27.35
CA MET A 25 -15.14 2.88 -28.38
C MET A 25 -13.81 2.16 -28.69
N VAL A 26 -12.68 2.86 -28.59
CA VAL A 26 -11.33 2.30 -28.80
C VAL A 26 -10.79 1.58 -27.56
N ASP A 27 -11.30 1.91 -26.36
CA ASP A 27 -10.81 1.37 -25.09
C ASP A 27 -10.83 -0.18 -24.99
N PRO A 28 -11.83 -0.92 -25.51
CA PRO A 28 -11.80 -2.38 -25.57
C PRO A 28 -10.70 -2.97 -26.45
N TYR A 29 -10.21 -2.21 -27.43
CA TYR A 29 -9.13 -2.61 -28.33
C TYR A 29 -7.75 -2.19 -27.84
N ARG A 30 -7.68 -1.39 -26.77
CA ARG A 30 -6.41 -1.04 -26.13
C ARG A 30 -5.80 -2.28 -25.48
N ARG A 31 -4.49 -2.41 -25.62
CA ARG A 31 -3.70 -3.40 -24.87
C ARG A 31 -3.99 -3.23 -23.36
N PRO A 32 -4.24 -4.31 -22.61
CA PRO A 32 -4.44 -4.22 -21.17
C PRO A 32 -3.26 -3.49 -20.53
N LYS A 33 -3.56 -2.58 -19.60
CA LYS A 33 -2.53 -1.85 -18.85
C LYS A 33 -1.61 -2.88 -18.19
N SER A 34 -0.30 -2.67 -18.36
CA SER A 34 0.71 -3.58 -17.83
C SER A 34 0.52 -3.73 -16.31
N PHE A 35 0.48 -4.98 -15.83
CA PHE A 35 0.41 -5.29 -14.40
C PHE A 35 1.76 -5.05 -13.68
N LYS A 36 2.84 -4.87 -14.45
CA LYS A 36 4.20 -4.64 -13.95
C LYS A 36 4.32 -3.53 -12.90
N PRO A 37 3.79 -2.30 -13.11
CA PRO A 37 3.84 -1.23 -12.10
C PRO A 37 3.26 -1.64 -10.74
N LEU A 38 2.13 -2.37 -10.73
CA LEU A 38 1.55 -2.87 -9.49
C LEU A 38 2.48 -3.86 -8.81
N VAL A 39 3.00 -4.84 -9.53
CA VAL A 39 3.94 -5.84 -8.99
C VAL A 39 5.17 -5.17 -8.38
N THR A 40 5.77 -4.19 -9.06
CA THR A 40 6.92 -3.47 -8.52
C THR A 40 6.60 -2.72 -7.22
N ILE A 41 5.42 -2.10 -7.12
CA ILE A 41 5.02 -1.40 -5.89
C ILE A 41 4.81 -2.40 -4.75
N TYR A 42 4.18 -3.54 -5.02
CA TYR A 42 3.98 -4.58 -4.01
C TYR A 42 5.31 -5.16 -3.51
N ILE A 43 6.25 -5.42 -4.41
CA ILE A 43 7.59 -5.90 -4.06
C ILE A 43 8.31 -4.86 -3.18
N ALA A 44 8.31 -3.60 -3.60
CA ALA A 44 8.96 -2.53 -2.84
C ALA A 44 8.33 -2.37 -1.45
N ALA A 45 7.00 -2.36 -1.35
CA ALA A 45 6.28 -2.24 -0.08
C ALA A 45 6.57 -3.43 0.85
N PHE A 46 6.59 -4.65 0.31
CA PHE A 46 6.91 -5.86 1.08
C PHE A 46 8.30 -5.78 1.70
N TYR A 47 9.34 -5.55 0.90
CA TYR A 47 10.71 -5.51 1.40
C TYR A 47 10.96 -4.32 2.34
N THR A 48 10.32 -3.17 2.11
CA THR A 48 10.39 -2.04 3.04
C THR A 48 9.82 -2.41 4.41
N GLY A 49 8.70 -3.13 4.44
CA GLY A 49 8.11 -3.64 5.67
C GLY A 49 9.00 -4.64 6.41
N VAL A 50 9.60 -5.58 5.68
CA VAL A 50 10.53 -6.59 6.25
C VAL A 50 11.77 -5.92 6.86
N ILE A 51 12.37 -4.97 6.15
CA ILE A 51 13.56 -4.24 6.63
C ILE A 51 13.19 -3.42 7.87
N GLY A 52 12.07 -2.69 7.84
CA GLY A 52 11.61 -1.91 9.00
C GLY A 52 11.34 -2.79 10.23
N ALA A 53 10.71 -3.96 10.03
CA ALA A 53 10.49 -4.92 11.11
C ALA A 53 11.82 -5.45 11.69
N ALA A 54 12.78 -5.79 10.83
CA ALA A 54 14.09 -6.27 11.28
C ALA A 54 14.85 -5.20 12.08
N VAL A 55 14.88 -3.95 11.60
CA VAL A 55 15.56 -2.85 12.31
C VAL A 55 14.90 -2.59 13.67
N THR A 56 13.57 -2.57 13.72
CA THR A 56 12.86 -2.33 14.99
C THR A 56 13.04 -3.47 16.00
N GLU A 57 13.10 -4.72 15.54
CA GLU A 57 13.44 -5.87 16.36
C GLU A 57 14.85 -5.75 16.94
N GLN A 58 15.85 -5.37 16.13
CA GLN A 58 17.23 -5.25 16.62
C GLN A 58 17.38 -4.12 17.65
N LEU A 59 16.80 -2.94 17.39
CA LEU A 59 16.80 -1.84 18.35
C LEU A 59 16.10 -2.22 19.66
N TYR A 60 15.01 -2.98 19.59
CA TYR A 60 14.33 -3.51 20.77
C TYR A 60 15.27 -4.42 21.59
N LYS A 61 16.02 -5.29 20.91
CA LYS A 61 16.94 -6.20 21.57
C LYS A 61 18.13 -5.51 22.23
N GLU A 62 18.74 -4.56 21.52
CA GLU A 62 19.84 -3.74 22.06
C GLU A 62 19.40 -3.03 23.34
N LYS A 63 18.25 -2.35 23.30
CA LYS A 63 17.69 -1.67 24.47
C LYS A 63 17.39 -2.63 25.62
N TYR A 64 16.81 -3.79 25.32
CA TYR A 64 16.47 -4.78 26.36
C TYR A 64 17.73 -5.30 27.07
N TRP A 65 18.82 -5.52 26.34
CA TRP A 65 20.10 -5.95 26.90
C TRP A 65 20.77 -4.89 27.78
N GLU A 66 20.64 -3.61 27.43
CA GLU A 66 21.11 -2.51 28.29
C GLU A 66 20.42 -2.56 29.67
N ASP A 67 19.11 -2.82 29.68
CA ASP A 67 18.31 -2.87 30.90
C ASP A 67 18.45 -4.22 31.66
N HIS A 68 18.72 -5.33 30.95
CA HIS A 68 18.71 -6.70 31.49
C HIS A 68 19.92 -7.52 31.02
N PRO A 69 21.12 -7.28 31.57
CA PRO A 69 22.33 -8.00 31.17
C PRO A 69 22.22 -9.50 31.48
N GLY A 70 22.52 -10.34 30.48
CA GLY A 70 22.57 -11.81 30.62
C GLY A 70 21.21 -12.53 30.57
N GLN A 71 20.11 -11.81 30.36
CA GLN A 71 18.80 -12.40 30.13
C GLN A 71 18.57 -12.70 28.64
N GLU A 72 17.80 -13.77 28.35
CA GLU A 72 17.37 -14.05 26.98
C GLU A 72 16.36 -12.99 26.54
N VAL A 73 16.61 -12.38 25.38
CA VAL A 73 15.74 -11.32 24.89
C VAL A 73 14.47 -11.93 24.30
N PRO A 74 13.28 -11.53 24.76
CA PRO A 74 12.04 -11.94 24.11
C PRO A 74 11.97 -11.37 22.68
N LEU A 75 11.17 -12.00 21.82
CA LEU A 75 10.87 -11.43 20.50
C LEU A 75 10.00 -10.18 20.69
N MET A 76 10.20 -9.15 19.89
CA MET A 76 9.35 -7.95 19.99
C MET A 76 7.90 -8.28 19.59
N MET A 77 6.95 -7.69 20.31
CA MET A 77 5.56 -7.73 19.90
C MET A 77 5.35 -6.86 18.65
N PRO A 78 4.66 -7.36 17.61
CA PRO A 78 4.41 -6.63 16.39
C PRO A 78 3.45 -5.47 16.65
N LYS A 79 3.93 -4.24 16.46
CA LYS A 79 3.14 -3.02 16.69
C LYS A 79 1.90 -2.91 15.78
N PHE A 80 1.98 -3.48 14.57
CA PHE A 80 0.94 -3.38 13.56
C PHE A 80 0.00 -4.59 13.49
N TYR A 81 0.23 -5.61 14.34
CA TYR A 81 -0.61 -6.81 14.36
C TYR A 81 -1.39 -6.85 15.67
N LYS A 82 -2.71 -6.67 15.56
CA LYS A 82 -3.64 -6.70 16.71
C LYS A 82 -4.17 -8.10 17.04
N GLY A 83 -3.79 -9.10 16.25
CA GLY A 83 -4.20 -10.49 16.47
C GLY A 83 -3.38 -11.19 17.55
N PRO A 84 -3.65 -12.48 17.79
CA PRO A 84 -2.92 -13.27 18.78
C PRO A 84 -1.45 -13.45 18.37
N TRP A 85 -0.51 -12.93 19.18
CA TRP A 85 0.93 -13.01 18.91
C TRP A 85 1.59 -14.16 19.67
N ARG A 86 2.61 -14.78 19.05
CA ARG A 86 3.23 -16.06 19.46
C ARG A 86 2.20 -17.19 19.62
N VAL A 87 1.94 -17.89 18.51
CA VAL A 87 1.19 -19.15 18.53
C VAL A 87 2.19 -20.29 18.70
N TYR A 88 2.27 -20.86 19.90
CA TYR A 88 3.10 -22.04 20.17
C TYR A 88 2.18 -23.23 20.36
N ARG A 89 2.35 -24.29 19.53
CA ARG A 89 1.47 -25.49 19.56
C ARG A 89 -0.04 -25.18 19.48
N GLY A 90 -0.43 -24.10 18.80
CA GLY A 90 -1.84 -23.73 18.61
C GLY A 90 -2.44 -22.84 19.70
N GLU A 91 -1.71 -22.58 20.79
CA GLU A 91 -2.14 -21.65 21.83
C GLU A 91 -1.45 -20.29 21.65
N ALA A 92 -2.24 -19.22 21.71
CA ALA A 92 -1.70 -17.88 21.74
C ALA A 92 -1.13 -17.62 23.14
N ILE A 93 0.16 -17.29 23.21
CA ILE A 93 0.75 -16.81 24.46
C ILE A 93 0.10 -15.46 24.75
N ARG A 94 -0.76 -15.42 25.76
CA ARG A 94 -1.49 -14.22 26.15
C ARG A 94 -0.46 -13.16 26.53
N SER A 95 -0.53 -12.00 25.87
CA SER A 95 0.17 -10.80 26.33
C SER A 95 -0.34 -10.52 27.74
N GLU A 96 0.51 -10.73 28.75
CA GLU A 96 0.26 -10.15 30.07
C GLU A 96 0.12 -8.63 29.87
N LYS A 97 -0.96 -8.10 30.43
CA LYS A 97 -1.26 -6.67 30.45
C LYS A 97 -0.30 -5.97 31.41
#